data_AF-A0A7C4JZN6-F1
#
_entry.id   AF-A0A7C4JZN6-F1
#
_cell.length_a   1.000
_cell.length_b   1.000
_cell.length_c   1.000
_cell.angle_alpha   90.00
_cell.angle_beta   90.00
_cell.angle_gamma   90.00
#
_symmetry.space_group_name_H-M   'P 1'
#
loop_
_entity.id
_entity.type
_entity.pdbx_description
1 polymer ?
#
loop_
_entity_poly.entity_id
_entity_poly.type
_entity_poly.pdbx_seq_one_letter_code
_entity_poly.pdbx_strand_id
1 'polypeptide(L)'
;MSFLTFPKLLKRKPSSQEESKKSIKVGIPKFLNIWGTAPFWVGFFESLGLRVVFSSDTSEEQYRTYGKGRITMDSCFPVKALAGHIGELLQKDINILFVPMIYSLPSFLKGHVLDTLCCTRVMMAPENIKAGFLKERDEFKERGIKYVSPFVPFAEPELLPKYLYEALKDA
;
A
#
# COMPACT_ATOMS: atom_id res chain seq x y z
N MET A 1 9.94 -20.15 -38.12
CA MET A 1 9.34 -20.00 -36.77
C MET A 1 8.76 -18.60 -36.68
N SER A 2 7.45 -18.48 -36.86
CA SER A 2 6.75 -17.18 -36.89
C SER A 2 6.64 -16.63 -35.47
N PHE A 3 7.36 -15.54 -35.18
CA PHE A 3 7.15 -14.76 -33.97
C PHE A 3 5.69 -14.32 -33.92
N LEU A 4 4.96 -14.78 -32.92
CA LEU A 4 3.62 -14.29 -32.62
C LEU A 4 3.74 -12.83 -32.20
N THR A 5 3.42 -11.95 -33.14
CA THR A 5 3.35 -10.51 -32.95
C THR A 5 2.47 -10.18 -31.74
N PHE A 6 3.06 -9.44 -30.80
CA PHE A 6 2.48 -8.84 -29.58
C PHE A 6 1.07 -8.21 -29.69
N PRO A 7 0.58 -7.68 -30.84
CA PRO A 7 -0.71 -6.97 -30.89
C PRO A 7 -1.96 -7.85 -30.70
N LYS A 8 -1.86 -9.19 -30.77
CA LYS A 8 -3.02 -10.07 -30.57
C LYS A 8 -3.37 -10.32 -29.10
N LEU A 9 -2.47 -10.02 -28.15
CA LEU A 9 -2.76 -10.14 -26.72
C LEU A 9 -3.69 -9.02 -26.19
N LEU A 10 -3.82 -7.91 -26.93
CA LEU A 10 -4.54 -6.70 -26.50
C LEU A 10 -6.03 -6.66 -26.86
N LYS A 11 -6.56 -7.68 -27.57
CA LYS A 11 -7.99 -7.78 -27.92
C LYS A 11 -8.73 -8.86 -27.13
N ARG A 12 -8.38 -9.04 -25.85
CA ARG A 12 -9.19 -9.87 -24.95
C ARG A 12 -10.36 -9.02 -24.44
N LYS A 13 -11.58 -9.41 -24.80
CA LYS A 13 -12.81 -8.86 -24.22
C LYS A 13 -12.85 -9.32 -22.76
N PRO A 14 -13.05 -8.43 -21.77
CA PRO A 14 -12.98 -8.85 -20.38
C PRO A 14 -14.07 -9.87 -20.08
N SER A 15 -13.70 -10.95 -19.40
CA SER A 15 -14.69 -11.89 -18.87
C SER A 15 -15.50 -11.21 -17.77
N SER A 16 -16.70 -11.71 -17.46
CA SER A 16 -17.55 -11.17 -16.38
C SER A 16 -16.83 -11.10 -15.01
N GLN A 17 -15.80 -11.93 -14.78
CA GLN A 17 -14.94 -11.85 -13.61
C GLN A 17 -13.89 -10.72 -13.66
N GLU A 18 -13.48 -10.27 -14.85
CA GLU A 18 -12.62 -9.09 -15.01
C GLU A 18 -13.41 -7.78 -14.81
N GLU A 19 -14.71 -7.75 -15.15
CA GLU A 19 -15.60 -6.63 -14.82
C GLU A 19 -15.87 -6.53 -13.32
N SER A 20 -16.05 -7.65 -12.62
CA SER A 20 -16.18 -7.65 -11.15
C SER A 20 -14.86 -7.32 -10.43
N LYS A 21 -13.70 -7.66 -10.99
CA LYS A 21 -12.40 -7.26 -10.40
C LYS A 21 -12.14 -5.75 -10.55
N LYS A 22 -12.60 -5.13 -11.64
CA LYS A 22 -12.54 -3.66 -11.80
C LYS A 22 -13.40 -2.89 -10.79
N SER A 23 -14.31 -3.54 -10.07
CA SER A 23 -15.04 -2.90 -8.97
C SER A 23 -14.22 -2.81 -7.69
N ILE A 24 -13.25 -3.70 -7.47
CA ILE A 24 -12.46 -3.72 -6.24
C ILE A 24 -11.44 -2.59 -6.28
N LYS A 25 -11.54 -1.71 -5.28
CA LYS A 25 -10.70 -0.53 -5.12
C LYS A 25 -9.72 -0.73 -3.97
N VAL A 26 -8.44 -0.52 -4.27
CA VAL A 26 -7.33 -0.61 -3.31
C VAL A 26 -6.88 0.80 -2.96
N GLY A 27 -7.12 1.20 -1.72
CA GLY A 27 -6.63 2.44 -1.13
C GLY A 27 -5.14 2.33 -0.79
N ILE A 28 -4.32 3.25 -1.29
CA ILE A 28 -2.88 3.32 -1.00
C ILE A 28 -2.52 4.73 -0.50
N PRO A 29 -1.85 4.88 0.65
CA PRO A 29 -1.49 6.20 1.16
C PRO A 29 -0.32 6.81 0.38
N LYS A 30 -0.39 8.12 0.09
CA LYS A 30 0.73 8.93 -0.41
C LYS A 30 1.75 9.21 0.70
N PHE A 31 2.33 8.16 1.25
CA PHE A 31 3.24 8.19 2.40
C PHE A 31 4.66 7.78 1.99
N LEU A 32 5.62 8.69 2.11
CA LEU A 32 7.08 8.47 2.01
C LEU A 32 7.48 7.36 1.01
N ASN A 33 8.02 6.23 1.48
CA ASN A 33 8.51 5.15 0.65
C ASN A 33 7.39 4.44 -0.14
N ILE A 34 6.16 4.43 0.37
CA ILE A 34 5.00 3.88 -0.34
C ILE A 34 4.70 4.74 -1.57
N TRP A 35 4.77 6.06 -1.42
CA TRP A 35 4.63 6.99 -2.54
C TRP A 35 5.81 6.92 -3.51
N GLY A 36 7.04 6.85 -3.00
CA GLY A 36 8.25 6.68 -3.83
C GLY A 36 8.25 5.39 -4.66
N THR A 37 7.49 4.38 -4.24
CA THR A 37 7.31 3.11 -4.94
C THR A 37 5.93 2.97 -5.61
N ALA A 38 5.17 4.06 -5.72
CA ALA A 38 3.82 4.06 -6.30
C ALA A 38 3.74 3.43 -7.70
N PRO A 39 4.69 3.64 -8.64
CA PRO A 39 4.62 3.01 -9.96
C PRO A 39 4.57 1.48 -9.90
N PHE A 40 5.29 0.87 -8.96
CA PHE A 40 5.24 -0.58 -8.73
C PHE A 40 3.85 -1.01 -8.28
N TRP A 41 3.27 -0.33 -7.29
CA TRP A 41 1.97 -0.67 -6.73
C TRP A 41 0.84 -0.50 -7.74
N VAL A 42 0.86 0.57 -8.52
CA VAL A 42 -0.10 0.80 -9.61
C VAL A 42 -0.02 -0.34 -10.62
N GLY A 43 1.17 -0.64 -11.14
CA GLY A 43 1.35 -1.72 -12.11
C GLY A 43 0.94 -3.09 -11.54
N PHE A 44 1.29 -3.38 -10.29
CA PHE A 44 0.93 -4.62 -9.62
C PHE A 44 -0.59 -4.79 -9.52
N PHE A 45 -1.30 -3.83 -8.92
CA PHE A 45 -2.75 -3.95 -8.73
C PHE A 45 -3.54 -3.85 -10.04
N GLU A 46 -3.11 -3.02 -10.99
CA GLU A 46 -3.73 -2.95 -12.32
C GLU A 46 -3.54 -4.26 -13.09
N SER A 47 -2.39 -4.93 -12.97
CA SER A 47 -2.17 -6.25 -13.59
C SER A 47 -3.08 -7.34 -13.01
N LEU A 48 -3.53 -7.17 -11.76
CA LEU A 48 -4.52 -8.04 -11.11
C LEU A 48 -5.98 -7.67 -11.46
N GLY A 49 -6.17 -6.58 -12.23
CA GLY A 49 -7.49 -6.05 -12.60
C GLY A 49 -8.15 -5.18 -11.54
N LEU A 50 -7.39 -4.71 -10.53
CA LEU A 50 -7.87 -3.92 -9.40
C LEU A 50 -7.63 -2.42 -9.65
N ARG A 51 -8.43 -1.55 -9.03
CA ARG A 51 -8.30 -0.09 -9.19
C ARG A 51 -7.59 0.54 -7.99
N VAL A 52 -6.52 1.28 -8.24
CA VAL A 52 -5.80 2.01 -7.17
C VAL A 52 -6.47 3.36 -6.88
N VAL A 53 -6.64 3.68 -5.59
CA VAL A 53 -7.14 4.96 -5.08
C VAL A 53 -6.11 5.52 -4.11
N PHE A 54 -5.58 6.71 -4.39
CA PHE A 54 -4.63 7.37 -3.49
C PHE A 54 -5.32 8.31 -2.50
N SER A 55 -4.67 8.56 -1.36
CA SER A 55 -4.99 9.70 -0.49
C SER A 55 -4.63 11.04 -1.17
N SER A 56 -5.12 12.14 -0.60
CA SER A 56 -4.76 13.49 -1.03
C SER A 56 -3.30 13.81 -0.73
N ASP A 57 -2.81 14.94 -1.24
CA ASP A 57 -1.46 15.40 -0.94
C ASP A 57 -1.34 15.77 0.54
N THR A 58 -0.16 15.51 1.10
CA THR A 58 0.08 15.68 2.54
C THR A 58 -0.15 17.14 2.93
N SER A 59 -1.05 17.37 3.87
CA SER A 59 -1.29 18.68 4.46
C SER A 59 -1.48 18.56 5.97
N GLU A 60 -1.24 19.66 6.69
CA GLU A 60 -1.50 19.68 8.12
C GLU A 60 -2.99 19.48 8.44
N GLU A 61 -3.86 20.03 7.60
CA GLU A 61 -5.31 19.87 7.76
C GLU A 61 -5.72 18.41 7.63
N GLN A 62 -5.21 17.69 6.63
CA GLN A 62 -5.45 16.25 6.49
C GLN A 62 -5.12 15.47 7.77
N TYR A 63 -3.98 15.77 8.41
CA TYR A 63 -3.63 15.14 9.70
C TYR A 63 -4.60 15.55 10.81
N ARG A 64 -4.95 16.84 10.92
CA ARG A 64 -5.86 17.34 11.96
C ARG A 64 -7.27 16.75 11.83
N THR A 65 -7.79 16.63 10.62
CA THR A 65 -9.13 16.10 10.34
C THR A 65 -9.19 14.58 10.54
N TYR A 66 -8.21 13.84 10.02
CA TYR A 66 -8.32 12.38 9.87
C TYR A 66 -7.37 11.57 10.77
N GLY A 67 -6.24 12.15 11.20
CA GLY A 67 -5.19 11.43 11.93
C GLY A 67 -5.06 11.79 13.42
N LYS A 68 -5.68 12.89 13.87
CA LYS A 68 -5.58 13.37 15.25
C LYS A 68 -6.04 12.30 16.25
N GLY A 69 -5.22 12.05 17.28
CA GLY A 69 -5.53 11.08 18.33
C GLY A 69 -5.30 9.61 17.97
N ARG A 70 -4.83 9.31 16.75
CA ARG A 70 -4.53 7.94 16.29
C ARG A 70 -3.06 7.55 16.44
N ILE A 71 -2.22 8.47 16.90
CA ILE A 71 -0.80 8.22 17.14
C ILE A 71 -0.63 7.56 18.51
N THR A 72 -0.08 6.35 18.54
CA THR A 72 0.11 5.53 19.75
C THR A 72 1.50 5.67 20.37
N MET A 73 2.44 6.31 19.67
CA MET A 73 3.82 6.50 20.13
C MET A 73 4.38 7.85 19.63
N ASP A 74 5.33 8.43 20.37
CA ASP A 74 6.04 9.61 19.89
C ASP A 74 6.75 9.31 18.58
N SER A 75 6.32 9.99 17.52
CA SER A 75 6.70 9.68 16.14
C SER A 75 7.15 10.90 15.36
N CYS A 76 8.04 10.68 14.39
CA CYS A 76 8.46 11.70 13.44
C CYS A 76 7.29 12.13 12.53
N PHE A 77 7.44 13.28 11.88
CA PHE A 77 6.40 13.87 11.03
C PHE A 77 5.84 12.92 9.94
N PRO A 78 6.66 12.14 9.20
CA PRO A 78 6.11 11.21 8.20
C PRO A 78 5.10 10.23 8.78
N VAL A 79 5.39 9.66 9.96
CA VAL A 79 4.49 8.70 10.62
C VAL A 79 3.19 9.38 11.06
N LYS A 80 3.26 10.64 11.51
CA LYS A 80 2.05 11.44 11.80
C LYS A 80 1.22 11.65 10.54
N ALA A 81 1.86 12.00 9.42
CA ALA A 81 1.18 12.16 8.14
C ALA A 81 0.49 10.85 7.69
N LEU A 82 1.10 9.68 7.90
CA LEU A 82 0.48 8.39 7.57
C LEU A 82 -0.88 8.20 8.28
N ALA A 83 -1.02 8.63 9.53
CA ALA A 83 -2.31 8.57 10.22
C ALA A 83 -3.39 9.41 9.52
N GLY A 84 -3.03 10.60 9.03
CA GLY A 84 -3.93 11.43 8.21
C GLY A 84 -4.32 10.72 6.91
N HIS A 85 -3.35 10.15 6.19
CA HIS A 85 -3.61 9.43 4.94
C HIS A 85 -4.51 8.20 5.12
N ILE A 86 -4.28 7.41 6.17
CA ILE A 86 -5.12 6.25 6.49
C ILE A 86 -6.54 6.70 6.83
N GLY A 87 -6.69 7.70 7.71
CA GLY A 87 -8.01 8.17 8.12
C GLY A 87 -8.82 8.78 6.96
N GLU A 88 -8.16 9.48 6.03
CA GLU A 88 -8.79 10.00 4.81
C GLU A 88 -9.24 8.84 3.91
N LEU A 89 -8.38 7.84 3.68
CA LEU A 89 -8.69 6.67 2.84
C LEU A 89 -9.88 5.88 3.37
N LEU A 90 -10.07 5.80 4.70
CA LEU A 90 -11.26 5.19 5.30
C LEU A 90 -12.56 5.94 4.97
N GLN A 91 -12.51 7.21 4.57
CA GLN A 91 -13.70 7.95 4.09
C GLN A 91 -13.93 7.80 2.59
N LYS A 92 -13.02 7.14 1.85
CA LYS A 92 -13.17 6.89 0.42
C LYS A 92 -13.85 5.56 0.17
N ASP A 93 -14.43 5.44 -1.02
CA ASP A 93 -14.98 4.18 -1.51
C ASP A 93 -13.82 3.24 -1.92
N ILE A 94 -13.35 2.45 -0.96
CA ILE A 94 -12.32 1.42 -1.13
C ILE A 94 -12.75 0.12 -0.45
N ASN A 95 -12.26 -1.01 -0.95
CA ASN A 95 -12.51 -2.33 -0.36
C ASN A 95 -11.32 -2.81 0.46
N ILE A 96 -10.11 -2.48 -0.01
CA ILE A 96 -8.85 -2.89 0.61
C ILE A 96 -8.05 -1.63 0.90
N LEU A 97 -7.55 -1.48 2.12
CA LEU A 97 -6.57 -0.48 2.48
C LEU A 97 -5.20 -1.15 2.54
N PHE A 98 -4.36 -0.85 1.55
CA PHE A 98 -3.05 -1.45 1.38
C PHE A 98 -1.95 -0.50 1.86
N VAL A 99 -1.26 -0.88 2.92
CA VAL A 99 -0.23 -0.06 3.59
C VAL A 99 1.02 -0.91 3.84
N PRO A 100 1.89 -1.11 2.83
CA PRO A 100 3.04 -2.00 2.93
C PRO A 100 4.11 -1.50 3.91
N MET A 101 4.71 -2.42 4.64
CA MET A 101 5.88 -2.21 5.49
C MET A 101 7.15 -2.39 4.64
N ILE A 102 7.61 -1.30 4.02
CA ILE A 102 8.82 -1.33 3.18
C ILE A 102 10.06 -1.44 4.07
N TYR A 103 10.74 -2.58 3.99
CA TYR A 103 11.91 -2.93 4.80
C TYR A 103 13.22 -2.46 4.18
N SER A 104 13.42 -2.79 2.91
CA SER A 104 14.63 -2.49 2.15
C SER A 104 14.25 -1.86 0.82
N LEU A 105 15.13 -1.01 0.29
CA LEU A 105 14.99 -0.40 -1.03
C LEU A 105 16.26 -0.65 -1.84
N PRO A 106 16.17 -0.86 -3.16
CA PRO A 106 17.35 -0.97 -4.01
C PRO A 106 18.14 0.34 -3.99
N SER A 107 19.47 0.24 -4.04
CA SER A 107 20.36 1.40 -3.98
C SER A 107 21.58 1.22 -4.88
N PHE A 108 22.06 2.33 -5.44
CA PHE A 108 23.31 2.40 -6.19
C PHE A 108 24.55 2.19 -5.29
N LEU A 109 24.38 2.20 -3.97
CA LEU A 109 25.45 1.94 -3.00
C LEU A 109 25.67 0.44 -2.73
N LYS A 110 24.95 -0.46 -3.41
CA LYS A 110 25.12 -1.91 -3.23
C LYS A 110 26.57 -2.32 -3.49
N GLY A 111 27.20 -2.98 -2.52
CA GLY A 111 28.63 -3.32 -2.53
C GLY A 111 29.55 -2.29 -1.86
N HIS A 112 29.04 -1.09 -1.55
CA HIS A 112 29.74 -0.06 -0.76
C HIS A 112 29.20 0.08 0.67
N VAL A 113 27.96 -0.36 0.89
CA VAL A 113 27.34 -0.46 2.21
C VAL A 113 26.89 -1.90 2.45
N LEU A 114 26.70 -2.26 3.72
CA LEU A 114 26.21 -3.59 4.08
C LEU A 114 24.80 -3.84 3.52
N ASP A 115 23.90 -2.86 3.69
CA ASP A 115 22.52 -2.94 3.21
C ASP A 115 21.87 -1.54 3.13
N THR A 116 20.73 -1.44 2.45
CA THR A 116 19.92 -0.23 2.30
C THR A 116 18.53 -0.41 2.88
N LEU A 117 18.52 -0.36 4.21
CA LEU A 117 17.33 -0.53 5.03
C LEU A 117 16.57 0.78 5.21
N CYS A 118 15.25 0.68 5.27
CA CYS A 118 14.37 1.77 5.65
C CYS A 118 14.41 2.01 7.16
N CYS A 119 14.15 3.25 7.59
CA CYS A 119 14.02 3.57 9.00
C CYS A 119 12.96 2.67 9.65
N THR A 120 13.33 1.99 10.73
CA THR A 120 12.46 1.03 11.44
C THR A 120 11.15 1.65 11.91
N ARG A 121 11.14 2.95 12.24
CA ARG A 121 9.92 3.69 12.60
C ARG A 121 8.95 3.85 11.43
N VAL A 122 9.47 4.09 10.22
CA VAL A 122 8.66 4.24 9.00
C VAL A 122 8.15 2.87 8.56
N MET A 123 9.02 1.86 8.56
CA MET A 123 8.64 0.49 8.21
C MET A 123 7.53 -0.04 9.12
N MET A 124 7.62 0.18 10.44
CA MET A 124 6.63 -0.29 11.42
C MET A 124 5.42 0.65 11.58
N ALA A 125 5.44 1.82 10.92
CA ALA A 125 4.35 2.79 11.00
C ALA A 125 2.96 2.20 10.64
N PRO A 126 2.82 1.33 9.61
CA PRO A 126 1.53 0.74 9.27
C PRO A 126 0.85 0.04 10.45
N GLU A 127 1.56 -0.86 11.15
CA GLU A 127 1.00 -1.58 12.31
C GLU A 127 0.79 -0.68 13.53
N ASN A 128 1.73 0.23 13.82
CA ASN A 128 1.59 1.15 14.95
C ASN A 128 0.38 2.09 14.79
N ILE A 129 0.17 2.60 13.58
CA ILE A 129 -0.97 3.46 13.28
C ILE A 129 -2.27 2.66 13.26
N LYS A 130 -2.28 1.46 12.67
CA LYS A 130 -3.43 0.55 12.72
C LYS A 130 -3.92 0.33 14.14
N ALA A 131 -3.03 0.15 15.12
CA ALA A 131 -3.41 0.05 16.53
C ALA A 131 -4.19 1.27 17.04
N GLY A 132 -3.87 2.48 16.57
CA GLY A 132 -4.62 3.70 16.90
C GLY A 132 -6.05 3.72 16.34
N PHE A 133 -6.26 3.13 15.18
CA PHE A 133 -7.58 2.94 14.55
C PHE A 133 -8.36 1.73 15.09
N LEU A 134 -7.75 0.93 15.98
CA LEU A 134 -8.39 -0.20 16.67
C LEU A 134 -8.65 0.06 18.16
N LYS A 135 -7.99 1.07 18.74
CA LYS A 135 -7.98 1.32 20.19
C LYS A 135 -9.36 1.56 20.76
N GLU A 136 -10.14 2.45 20.15
CA GLU A 136 -11.47 2.85 20.65
C GLU A 136 -12.58 2.05 19.96
N ARG A 137 -12.44 1.81 18.66
CA ARG A 137 -13.38 1.08 17.79
C ARG A 137 -12.59 0.42 16.68
N ASP A 138 -13.10 -0.67 16.12
CA ASP A 138 -12.53 -1.27 14.92
C ASP A 138 -13.10 -0.58 13.66
N GLU A 139 -12.53 0.57 13.31
CA GLU A 139 -12.99 1.38 12.18
C GLU A 139 -12.86 0.68 10.83
N PHE A 140 -11.95 -0.29 10.71
CA PHE A 140 -11.78 -1.08 9.49
C PHE A 140 -12.97 -2.02 9.30
N LYS A 141 -13.32 -2.77 10.36
CA LYS A 141 -14.45 -3.70 10.33
C LYS A 141 -15.79 -3.00 10.21
N GLU A 142 -16.00 -1.88 10.91
CA GLU A 142 -17.22 -1.06 10.80
C GLU A 142 -17.49 -0.60 9.36
N ARG A 143 -16.43 -0.35 8.59
CA ARG A 143 -16.51 0.09 7.19
C ARG A 143 -16.43 -1.06 6.19
N GLY A 144 -16.25 -2.29 6.65
CA GLY A 144 -16.04 -3.46 5.78
C GLY A 144 -14.76 -3.38 4.94
N ILE A 145 -13.76 -2.59 5.37
CA ILE A 145 -12.49 -2.41 4.65
C ILE A 145 -11.47 -3.41 5.20
N LYS A 146 -10.85 -4.17 4.30
CA LYS A 146 -9.74 -5.08 4.68
C LYS A 146 -8.43 -4.30 4.74
N TYR A 147 -7.82 -4.26 5.92
CA TYR A 147 -6.49 -3.67 6.11
C TYR A 147 -5.40 -4.69 5.80
N VAL A 148 -4.47 -4.36 4.90
CA VAL A 148 -3.40 -5.25 4.43
C VAL A 148 -2.05 -4.53 4.47
N SER A 149 -1.10 -5.08 5.22
CA SER A 149 0.20 -4.48 5.50
C SER A 149 1.34 -5.49 5.33
N PRO A 150 1.64 -5.91 4.09
CA PRO A 150 2.68 -6.90 3.85
C PRO A 150 4.06 -6.36 4.23
N PHE A 151 4.95 -7.28 4.61
CA PHE A 151 6.38 -7.01 4.65
C PHE A 151 6.94 -6.93 3.22
N VAL A 152 7.69 -5.88 2.90
CA VAL A 152 8.15 -5.61 1.52
C VAL A 152 9.66 -5.38 1.48
N PRO A 153 10.45 -6.40 1.11
CA PRO A 153 11.89 -6.31 0.93
C PRO A 153 12.25 -5.99 -0.53
N PHE A 154 12.22 -4.72 -0.95
CA PHE A 154 12.50 -4.39 -2.36
C PHE A 154 13.98 -4.60 -2.77
N ALA A 155 14.90 -4.71 -1.82
CA ALA A 155 16.29 -5.05 -2.13
C ALA A 155 16.49 -6.55 -2.46
N GLU A 156 15.53 -7.41 -2.07
CA GLU A 156 15.49 -8.86 -2.31
C GLU A 156 14.26 -9.23 -3.16
N PRO A 157 14.24 -8.88 -4.47
CA PRO A 157 13.07 -9.05 -5.33
C PRO A 157 12.60 -10.51 -5.45
N GLU A 158 13.47 -11.49 -5.20
CA GLU A 158 13.15 -12.91 -5.23
C GLU A 158 12.19 -13.32 -4.09
N LEU A 159 12.22 -12.60 -2.97
CA LEU A 159 11.37 -12.85 -1.80
C LEU A 159 10.02 -12.13 -1.89
N LEU A 160 9.94 -11.06 -2.68
CA LEU A 160 8.77 -10.20 -2.75
C LEU A 160 7.47 -10.94 -3.14
N PRO A 161 7.45 -11.87 -4.14
CA PRO A 161 6.23 -12.59 -4.49
C PRO A 161 5.67 -13.42 -3.33
N LYS A 162 6.54 -14.02 -2.51
CA LYS A 162 6.13 -14.81 -1.35
C LYS A 162 5.37 -13.95 -0.35
N TYR A 163 5.95 -12.84 0.08
CA TYR A 163 5.33 -11.96 1.08
C TYR A 163 4.05 -11.30 0.58
N LEU A 164 4.01 -10.88 -0.69
CA LEU A 164 2.80 -10.32 -1.29
C LEU A 164 1.69 -11.37 -1.39
N TYR A 165 2.02 -12.59 -1.83
CA TYR A 165 1.04 -13.68 -1.91
C TYR A 165 0.50 -14.05 -0.53
N GLU A 166 1.37 -14.24 0.47
CA GLU A 166 0.97 -14.61 1.83
C GLU A 166 0.05 -13.56 2.46
N ALA A 167 0.29 -12.27 2.20
CA ALA A 167 -0.52 -11.18 2.74
C ALA A 167 -1.85 -10.96 1.98
N LEU A 168 -1.89 -11.24 0.67
CA LEU A 168 -3.06 -10.96 -0.17
C LEU A 168 -3.97 -12.16 -0.41
N LYS A 169 -3.53 -13.39 -0.12
CA LYS A 169 -4.33 -14.61 -0.38
C LYS A 169 -5.69 -14.64 0.32
N ASP A 170 -5.80 -14.00 1.50
CA ASP A 170 -7.01 -13.95 2.33
C ASP A 170 -7.75 -12.59 2.21
N ALA A 171 -7.17 -11.67 1.43
CA ALA A 171 -7.68 -10.33 1.19
C ALA A 171 -8.83 -10.30 0.17
#